data_AF-A0AAW0WFW6-F1
#
_entry.id   AF-A0AAW0WFW6-F1
#
_cell.length_a   1.000
_cell.length_b   1.000
_cell.length_c   1.000
_cell.angle_alpha   90.00
_cell.angle_beta   90.00
_cell.angle_gamma   90.00
#
_symmetry.space_group_name_H-M   'P 1'
#
loop_
_entity.id
_entity.type
_entity.pdbx_description
1 polymer ?
#
loop_
_entity_poly.entity_id
_entity_poly.type
_entity_poly.pdbx_seq_one_letter_code
_entity_poly.pdbx_strand_id
1 'polypeptide(L)'
;MTDCPDIEFNYDDADLPENEITELYSYTEGPEFQLNLKAWEEVCGELGVVPLWQSASDIGHRTLIVRLADHLELCNRSLRMRAARAILYIAQGCWGEVQSDREQNMWARRNIFLLVQCGVWSSFLQLLHLEIESTGGNENQRKLAVSASLADSADLRVILSVLYTIVETLRVPSDDDTEAQTQTRLYFCEELGQPQGEDEELVAMTLLGMVTRFCNSSAPHFPIRKVLLMLWKVLLSSLGGTQQLALLKNSYREKNGLQPCEEDTLTVARTMRASSPPASAADLIEQQNNQKRRPFRRQGLMKQSSLDDSVGELDLAAAAADEDEQPTNDIDEPPDLPQPPSPRPGTPIPNNTTNKGLPWTPKVRQKDIDSFLDSTRIKFVGFQLQGDRTSLAGLPLPIHEGVKVLNKHVYISLSEIQIRQEEEMTRNPLSHPETDVSQTPSEILYQAMLPTLPQCMIALLKILLAAAPTSKAKTDSINIMADVLPEEMPMTVVQSMKLGVDVNRHKEVLVKAVSATLLLLLKHFRINHIYQFEFMSQHLVFANCIPLILKFFNQNIMAYVQAKKQDTVVRLPGMRDWRPT
;
A
#
# COMPACT_ATOMS: atom_id res chain seq x y z
N MET A 1 -5.18 29.00 16.27
CA MET A 1 -4.74 28.21 15.10
C MET A 1 -3.49 27.49 15.55
N THR A 2 -3.64 26.25 15.98
CA THR A 2 -2.52 25.33 16.20
C THR A 2 -1.89 25.10 14.83
N ASP A 3 -0.64 25.55 14.66
CA ASP A 3 0.16 25.21 13.49
C ASP A 3 0.26 23.68 13.44
N CYS A 4 -0.58 23.04 12.63
CA CYS A 4 -0.36 21.65 12.25
C CYS A 4 0.79 21.69 11.24
N PRO A 5 1.96 21.12 11.57
CA PRO A 5 3.07 21.10 10.62
C PRO A 5 2.61 20.38 9.35
N ASP A 6 2.94 20.94 8.19
CA ASP A 6 2.67 20.30 6.90
C ASP A 6 3.30 18.89 6.92
N ILE A 7 2.44 17.88 6.75
CA ILE A 7 2.88 16.48 6.75
C ILE A 7 3.32 16.15 5.33
N GLU A 8 4.62 16.10 5.11
CA GLU A 8 5.18 15.52 3.90
C GLU A 8 4.90 14.00 3.91
N PHE A 9 4.15 13.54 2.91
CA PHE A 9 3.77 12.13 2.78
C PHE A 9 4.62 11.49 1.68
N ASN A 10 5.34 10.42 2.02
CA ASN A 10 6.00 9.59 1.02
C ASN A 10 5.00 8.59 0.42
N TYR A 11 4.78 8.68 -0.90
CA TYR A 11 3.88 7.80 -1.66
C TYR A 11 4.59 6.59 -2.29
N ASP A 12 5.81 6.28 -1.89
CA ASP A 12 6.55 5.13 -2.40
C ASP A 12 5.92 3.80 -1.95
N ASP A 13 6.12 2.75 -2.73
CA ASP A 13 5.52 1.42 -2.46
C ASP A 13 6.14 0.72 -1.24
N ALA A 14 7.23 1.24 -0.67
CA ALA A 14 7.86 0.75 0.54
C ALA A 14 8.65 1.87 1.23
N ASP A 15 8.99 1.64 2.50
CA ASP A 15 9.83 2.54 3.29
C ASP A 15 11.33 2.29 3.03
N LEU A 16 12.18 3.03 3.73
CA LEU A 16 13.64 2.83 3.70
C LEU A 16 14.01 1.44 4.22
N PRO A 17 15.12 0.82 3.74
CA PRO A 17 15.52 -0.53 4.13
C PRO A 17 15.62 -0.74 5.66
N GLU A 18 16.11 0.27 6.38
CA GLU A 18 16.23 0.22 7.85
C GLU A 18 14.86 0.15 8.55
N ASN A 19 13.85 0.83 8.00
CA ASN A 19 12.50 0.84 8.54
C ASN A 19 11.78 -0.47 8.21
N GLU A 20 12.01 -1.03 7.03
CA GLU A 20 11.47 -2.33 6.63
C GLU A 20 12.03 -3.47 7.50
N ILE A 21 13.34 -3.47 7.77
CA ILE A 21 13.96 -4.41 8.73
C ILE A 21 13.38 -4.21 10.14
N THR A 22 13.17 -2.95 10.53
CA THR A 22 12.52 -2.62 11.80
C THR A 22 11.16 -3.31 11.84
N GLU A 23 10.28 -3.13 10.85
CA GLU A 23 8.94 -3.75 10.77
C GLU A 23 8.95 -5.29 10.85
N LEU A 24 9.98 -5.94 10.32
CA LEU A 24 10.14 -7.39 10.36
C LEU A 24 10.22 -7.96 11.80
N TYR A 25 10.95 -7.24 12.68
CA TYR A 25 11.24 -7.69 14.03
C TYR A 25 10.34 -7.01 15.09
N SER A 26 9.98 -7.77 16.13
CA SER A 26 9.37 -7.23 17.35
C SER A 26 10.42 -6.93 18.41
N TYR A 27 10.04 -6.20 19.46
CA TYR A 27 10.93 -5.98 20.60
C TYR A 27 11.18 -7.26 21.41
N THR A 28 10.24 -8.19 21.39
CA THR A 28 10.36 -9.50 22.05
C THR A 28 11.36 -10.42 21.37
N GLU A 29 11.71 -10.15 20.11
CA GLU A 29 12.68 -10.94 19.33
C GLU A 29 14.15 -10.54 19.58
N GLY A 30 14.43 -9.53 20.39
CA GLY A 30 15.79 -9.09 20.71
C GLY A 30 16.77 -10.23 21.09
N PRO A 31 16.40 -11.13 22.02
CA PRO A 31 17.26 -12.26 22.40
C PRO A 31 17.58 -13.23 21.24
N GLU A 32 16.73 -13.31 20.21
CA GLU A 32 16.93 -14.20 19.06
C GLU A 32 18.19 -13.83 18.26
N PHE A 33 18.58 -12.55 18.23
CA PHE A 33 19.81 -12.11 17.55
C PHE A 33 21.05 -12.77 18.17
N GLN A 34 21.10 -12.86 19.50
CA GLN A 34 22.21 -13.51 20.21
C GLN A 34 22.20 -15.02 20.00
N LEU A 35 21.03 -15.64 19.92
CA LEU A 35 20.90 -17.07 19.58
C LEU A 35 21.42 -17.35 18.16
N ASN A 36 21.20 -16.44 17.21
CA ASN A 36 21.71 -16.59 15.85
C ASN A 36 23.24 -16.48 15.80
N LEU A 37 23.84 -15.53 16.54
CA LEU A 37 25.29 -15.42 16.67
C LEU A 37 25.89 -16.68 17.31
N LYS A 38 25.30 -17.16 18.40
CA LYS A 38 25.76 -18.39 19.06
C LYS A 38 25.67 -19.61 18.14
N ALA A 39 24.57 -19.74 17.39
CA ALA A 39 24.41 -20.81 16.41
C ALA A 39 25.49 -20.75 15.31
N TRP A 40 25.85 -19.55 14.85
CA TRP A 40 26.95 -19.35 13.92
C TRP A 40 28.30 -19.80 14.49
N GLU A 41 28.63 -19.41 15.73
CA GLU A 41 29.87 -19.81 16.40
C GLU A 41 29.95 -21.33 16.60
N GLU A 42 28.85 -21.96 17.04
CA GLU A 42 28.75 -23.42 17.22
C GLU A 42 28.99 -24.16 15.89
N VAL A 43 28.35 -23.73 14.81
CA VAL A 43 28.53 -24.37 13.49
C VAL A 43 29.94 -24.15 12.94
N CYS A 44 30.54 -22.97 13.15
CA CYS A 44 31.94 -22.73 12.78
C CYS A 44 32.89 -23.65 13.56
N GLY A 45 32.64 -23.84 14.86
CA GLY A 45 33.39 -24.78 15.70
C GLY A 45 33.29 -26.22 15.22
N GLU A 46 32.08 -26.67 14.86
CA GLU A 46 31.85 -28.02 14.31
C GLU A 46 32.56 -28.23 12.95
N LEU A 47 32.61 -27.19 12.11
CA LEU A 47 33.26 -27.21 10.80
C LEU A 47 34.78 -26.96 10.87
N GLY A 48 35.33 -26.65 12.04
CA GLY A 48 36.74 -26.35 12.25
C GLY A 48 37.19 -25.02 11.60
N VAL A 49 36.28 -24.06 11.45
CA VAL A 49 36.53 -22.76 10.81
C VAL A 49 36.49 -21.65 11.87
N VAL A 50 37.30 -20.62 11.71
CA VAL A 50 37.27 -19.44 12.58
C VAL A 50 35.99 -18.63 12.29
N PRO A 51 35.19 -18.26 13.32
CA PRO A 51 33.93 -17.52 13.15
C PRO A 51 34.16 -16.03 12.87
N LEU A 52 34.95 -15.72 11.83
CA LEU A 52 35.25 -14.37 11.36
C LEU A 52 34.91 -14.27 9.88
N TRP A 53 33.66 -13.89 9.59
CA TRP A 53 33.14 -13.81 8.22
C TRP A 53 33.96 -12.84 7.37
N GLN A 54 34.33 -11.67 7.90
CA GLN A 54 35.08 -10.66 7.13
C GLN A 54 36.48 -11.13 6.69
N SER A 55 37.07 -12.07 7.44
CA SER A 55 38.42 -12.57 7.15
C SER A 55 38.45 -13.67 6.08
N ALA A 56 37.30 -14.27 5.79
CA ALA A 56 37.21 -15.37 4.85
C ALA A 56 37.25 -14.88 3.38
N SER A 57 37.87 -15.69 2.52
CA SER A 57 37.89 -15.43 1.08
C SER A 57 36.53 -15.72 0.44
N ASP A 58 36.26 -15.17 -0.74
CA ASP A 58 35.01 -15.43 -1.47
C ASP A 58 34.75 -16.93 -1.74
N ILE A 59 35.82 -17.71 -1.97
CA ILE A 59 35.73 -19.17 -2.10
C ILE A 59 35.36 -19.81 -0.76
N GLY A 60 35.93 -19.30 0.34
CA GLY A 60 35.59 -19.72 1.70
C GLY A 60 34.13 -19.42 2.04
N HIS A 61 33.63 -18.23 1.70
CA HIS A 61 32.22 -17.86 1.89
C HIS A 61 31.29 -18.83 1.18
N ARG A 62 31.53 -19.09 -0.12
CA ARG A 62 30.70 -20.03 -0.90
C ARG A 62 30.76 -21.43 -0.33
N THR A 63 31.95 -21.93 -0.01
CA THR A 63 32.14 -23.27 0.57
C THR A 63 31.37 -23.42 1.88
N LEU A 64 31.40 -22.39 2.72
CA LEU A 64 30.71 -22.42 4.00
C LEU A 64 29.19 -22.35 3.84
N ILE A 65 28.69 -21.51 2.93
CA ILE A 65 27.25 -21.43 2.63
C ILE A 65 26.75 -22.78 2.09
N VAL A 66 27.48 -23.42 1.18
CA VAL A 66 27.09 -24.75 0.66
C VAL A 66 27.05 -25.78 1.79
N ARG A 67 28.06 -25.83 2.66
CA ARG A 67 28.02 -26.74 3.83
C ARG A 67 26.87 -26.45 4.79
N LEU A 68 26.53 -25.18 4.99
CA LEU A 68 25.37 -24.79 5.79
C LEU A 68 24.06 -25.23 5.12
N ALA A 69 23.97 -25.15 3.79
CA ALA A 69 22.84 -25.64 3.03
C ALA A 69 22.71 -27.18 3.15
N ASP A 70 23.82 -27.93 3.09
CA ASP A 70 23.82 -29.38 3.34
C ASP A 70 23.28 -29.71 4.74
N HIS A 71 23.59 -28.88 5.74
CA HIS A 71 23.05 -29.04 7.10
C HIS A 71 21.53 -28.76 7.19
N LEU A 72 20.94 -28.00 6.26
CA LEU A 72 19.49 -27.79 6.18
C LEU A 72 18.74 -29.04 5.71
N GLU A 73 19.43 -29.98 5.05
CA GLU A 73 18.83 -31.22 4.55
C GLU A 73 18.90 -32.36 5.58
N LEU A 74 19.51 -32.13 6.75
CA LEU A 74 19.64 -33.14 7.78
C LEU A 74 18.28 -33.52 8.40
N CYS A 75 18.11 -34.82 8.67
CA CYS A 75 16.92 -35.34 9.35
C CYS A 75 16.73 -34.76 10.76
N ASN A 76 17.82 -34.37 11.43
CA ASN A 76 17.76 -33.82 12.78
C ASN A 76 17.30 -32.36 12.77
N ARG A 77 16.10 -32.10 13.31
CA ARG A 77 15.51 -30.76 13.44
C ARG A 77 16.43 -29.76 14.13
N SER A 78 17.13 -30.12 15.20
CA SER A 78 17.94 -29.16 15.96
C SER A 78 19.16 -28.68 15.18
N LEU A 79 19.84 -29.59 14.47
CA LEU A 79 20.97 -29.25 13.60
C LEU A 79 20.52 -28.39 12.42
N ARG A 80 19.38 -28.75 11.83
CA ARG A 80 18.77 -28.00 10.73
C ARG A 80 18.49 -26.55 11.11
N MET A 81 17.83 -26.34 12.24
CA MET A 81 17.47 -25.01 12.71
C MET A 81 18.67 -24.22 13.22
N ARG A 82 19.72 -24.87 13.74
CA ARG A 82 20.99 -24.22 14.03
C ARG A 82 21.65 -23.68 12.75
N ALA A 83 21.70 -24.48 11.68
CA ALA A 83 22.20 -24.02 10.39
C ALA A 83 21.35 -22.88 9.81
N ALA A 84 20.01 -22.96 9.91
CA ALA A 84 19.12 -21.89 9.47
C ALA A 84 19.38 -20.57 10.23
N ARG A 85 19.61 -20.64 11.54
CA ARG A 85 19.98 -19.47 12.38
C ARG A 85 21.34 -18.90 12.02
N ALA A 86 22.32 -19.74 11.72
CA ALA A 86 23.64 -19.31 11.25
C ALA A 86 23.53 -18.59 9.88
N ILE A 87 22.72 -19.10 8.96
CA ILE A 87 22.43 -18.43 7.67
C ILE A 87 21.70 -17.10 7.91
N LEU A 88 20.76 -17.03 8.86
CA LEU A 88 20.10 -15.77 9.21
C LEU A 88 21.10 -14.73 9.75
N TYR A 89 22.07 -15.14 10.56
CA TYR A 89 23.14 -14.24 11.01
C TYR A 89 23.96 -13.68 9.84
N ILE A 90 24.30 -14.52 8.85
CA ILE A 90 24.97 -14.10 7.62
C ILE A 90 24.10 -13.13 6.83
N ALA A 91 22.82 -13.43 6.64
CA ALA A 91 21.86 -12.58 5.94
C ALA A 91 21.67 -11.22 6.61
N GLN A 92 21.79 -11.15 7.94
CA GLN A 92 21.75 -9.91 8.74
C GLN A 92 23.02 -9.04 8.61
N GLY A 93 24.02 -9.48 7.83
CA GLY A 93 25.25 -8.72 7.57
C GLY A 93 26.32 -8.88 8.66
N CYS A 94 26.31 -10.00 9.39
CA CYS A 94 27.33 -10.33 10.40
C CYS A 94 27.57 -9.18 11.40
N TRP A 95 26.47 -8.65 11.95
CA TRP A 95 26.45 -7.42 12.74
C TRP A 95 27.35 -7.43 13.99
N GLY A 96 27.80 -8.61 14.44
CA GLY A 96 28.76 -8.76 15.54
C GLY A 96 30.19 -8.30 15.18
N GLU A 97 30.57 -8.32 13.90
CA GLU A 97 31.92 -8.02 13.43
C GLU A 97 32.10 -6.59 12.90
N VAL A 98 31.02 -5.93 12.46
CA VAL A 98 31.05 -4.64 11.72
C VAL A 98 31.04 -3.41 12.62
N GLN A 99 31.59 -2.27 12.19
CA GLN A 99 31.70 -1.07 13.06
C GLN A 99 30.64 0.00 12.77
N SER A 100 29.90 -0.10 11.67
CA SER A 100 28.85 0.86 11.29
C SER A 100 27.60 0.18 10.71
N ASP A 101 26.42 0.81 10.82
CA ASP A 101 25.18 0.30 10.20
C ASP A 101 25.29 0.29 8.67
N ARG A 102 26.01 1.27 8.10
CA ARG A 102 26.29 1.31 6.65
C ARG A 102 27.08 0.09 6.21
N GLU A 103 28.11 -0.27 6.96
CA GLU A 103 28.92 -1.47 6.69
C GLU A 103 28.09 -2.75 6.86
N GLN A 104 27.23 -2.82 7.88
CA GLN A 104 26.29 -3.93 8.06
C GLN A 104 25.38 -4.10 6.83
N ASN A 105 24.78 -3.02 6.34
CA ASN A 105 23.91 -3.04 5.17
C ASN A 105 24.66 -3.47 3.90
N MET A 106 25.91 -3.02 3.73
CA MET A 106 26.77 -3.43 2.62
C MET A 106 27.05 -4.94 2.66
N TRP A 107 27.41 -5.46 3.83
CA TRP A 107 27.65 -6.90 4.03
C TRP A 107 26.37 -7.72 3.86
N ALA A 108 25.25 -7.27 4.41
CA ALA A 108 23.95 -7.92 4.24
C ALA A 108 23.62 -8.05 2.75
N ARG A 109 23.73 -6.95 1.99
CA ARG A 109 23.49 -6.97 0.53
C ARG A 109 24.42 -7.94 -0.20
N ARG A 110 25.72 -7.87 0.05
CA ARG A 110 26.72 -8.80 -0.54
C ARG A 110 26.38 -10.26 -0.21
N ASN A 111 26.06 -10.54 1.05
CA ASN A 111 25.76 -11.87 1.54
C ASN A 111 24.49 -12.42 0.89
N ILE A 112 23.43 -11.63 0.73
CA ILE A 112 22.20 -12.06 0.03
C ILE A 112 22.50 -12.52 -1.40
N PHE A 113 23.30 -11.78 -2.17
CA PHE A 113 23.69 -12.20 -3.52
C PHE A 113 24.44 -13.54 -3.51
N LEU A 114 25.35 -13.74 -2.55
CA LEU A 114 26.06 -15.00 -2.40
C LEU A 114 25.13 -16.16 -2.01
N LEU A 115 24.19 -15.93 -1.07
CA LEU A 115 23.22 -16.94 -0.64
C LEU A 115 22.34 -17.41 -1.81
N VAL A 116 21.81 -16.48 -2.61
CA VAL A 116 21.01 -16.82 -3.80
C VAL A 116 21.83 -17.58 -4.83
N GLN A 117 23.06 -17.16 -5.11
CA GLN A 117 23.95 -17.88 -6.02
C GLN A 117 24.33 -19.29 -5.55
N CYS A 118 24.24 -19.57 -4.25
CA CYS A 118 24.49 -20.88 -3.67
C CYS A 118 23.20 -21.73 -3.51
N GLY A 119 22.06 -21.30 -4.05
CA GLY A 119 20.81 -22.06 -4.01
C GLY A 119 20.05 -22.01 -2.68
N VAL A 120 20.42 -21.11 -1.76
CA VAL A 120 19.82 -21.03 -0.41
C VAL A 120 18.33 -20.70 -0.46
N TRP A 121 17.88 -19.93 -1.46
CA TRP A 121 16.47 -19.63 -1.67
C TRP A 121 15.62 -20.91 -1.76
N SER A 122 15.99 -21.81 -2.66
CA SER A 122 15.29 -23.08 -2.89
C SER A 122 15.29 -23.96 -1.65
N SER A 123 16.44 -24.07 -0.96
CA SER A 123 16.55 -24.84 0.29
C SER A 123 15.63 -24.28 1.40
N PHE A 124 15.53 -22.95 1.53
CA PHE A 124 14.65 -22.33 2.52
C PHE A 124 13.16 -22.44 2.16
N LEU A 125 12.81 -22.44 0.87
CA LEU A 125 11.43 -22.71 0.46
C LEU A 125 11.02 -24.15 0.78
N GLN A 126 11.85 -25.14 0.44
CA GLN A 126 11.60 -26.53 0.83
C GLN A 126 11.47 -26.68 2.35
N LEU A 127 12.34 -26.01 3.11
CA LEU A 127 12.27 -25.99 4.56
C LEU A 127 10.98 -25.32 5.08
N LEU A 128 10.49 -24.27 4.40
CA LEU A 128 9.21 -23.63 4.72
C LEU A 128 8.05 -24.61 4.51
N HIS A 129 7.97 -25.29 3.36
CA HIS A 129 6.93 -26.28 3.07
C HIS A 129 6.94 -27.41 4.11
N LEU A 130 8.13 -27.95 4.44
CA LEU A 130 8.29 -28.98 5.46
C LEU A 130 7.74 -28.56 6.83
N GLU A 131 8.02 -27.33 7.28
CA GLU A 131 7.54 -26.86 8.58
C GLU A 131 6.03 -26.53 8.57
N ILE A 132 5.48 -26.07 7.44
CA ILE A 132 4.04 -25.85 7.23
C ILE A 132 3.25 -27.17 7.36
N GLU A 133 3.79 -28.27 6.83
CA GLU A 133 3.21 -29.61 6.94
C GLU A 133 3.40 -30.21 8.32
N SER A 134 4.61 -30.11 8.89
CA SER A 134 4.95 -30.62 10.22
C SER A 134 4.01 -30.03 11.29
N THR A 135 3.56 -28.79 11.10
CA THR A 135 2.60 -28.20 12.05
C THR A 135 1.13 -28.43 11.72
N GLY A 136 0.81 -29.03 10.57
CA GLY A 136 -0.55 -29.47 10.22
C GLY A 136 -0.95 -30.83 10.79
N GLY A 137 0.02 -31.70 11.10
CA GLY A 137 -0.21 -33.10 11.49
C GLY A 137 -0.63 -33.34 12.95
N ASN A 138 -0.45 -32.37 13.86
CA ASN A 138 -0.74 -32.55 15.29
C ASN A 138 -2.19 -32.17 15.63
N GLU A 139 -3.16 -33.02 15.26
CA GLU A 139 -4.59 -32.84 15.57
C GLU A 139 -4.91 -32.67 17.07
N ASN A 140 -3.99 -33.08 17.96
CA ASN A 140 -4.14 -32.92 19.41
C ASN A 140 -3.97 -31.47 19.92
N GLN A 141 -3.49 -30.53 19.11
CA GLN A 141 -3.32 -29.12 19.52
C GLN A 141 -4.57 -28.25 19.37
N ARG A 142 -5.68 -28.77 18.79
CA ARG A 142 -6.95 -28.00 18.63
C ARG A 142 -7.54 -27.49 19.95
N LYS A 143 -7.16 -28.06 21.10
CA LYS A 143 -7.60 -27.61 22.44
C LYS A 143 -6.72 -26.51 23.07
N LEU A 144 -5.57 -26.16 22.46
CA LEU A 144 -4.59 -25.19 22.99
C LEU A 144 -4.47 -23.92 22.13
N ALA A 145 -5.47 -23.59 21.30
CA ALA A 145 -5.46 -22.36 20.50
C ALA A 145 -5.36 -21.05 21.33
N VAL A 146 -5.60 -21.13 22.65
CA VAL A 146 -5.47 -20.00 23.59
C VAL A 146 -4.03 -19.83 24.10
N SER A 147 -3.15 -20.82 23.91
CA SER A 147 -1.77 -20.83 24.44
C SER A 147 -0.71 -21.04 23.35
N ALA A 148 -0.92 -20.54 22.14
CA ALA A 148 0.15 -20.49 21.15
C ALA A 148 1.24 -19.55 21.68
N SER A 149 2.43 -20.09 21.94
CA SER A 149 3.56 -19.34 22.50
C SER A 149 4.52 -18.88 21.39
N LEU A 150 5.32 -17.85 21.68
CA LEU A 150 6.35 -17.35 20.76
C LEU A 150 7.40 -18.44 20.42
N ALA A 151 7.63 -19.39 21.33
CA ALA A 151 8.51 -20.53 21.11
C ALA A 151 7.97 -21.50 20.05
N ASP A 152 6.65 -21.71 19.98
CA ASP A 152 6.03 -22.64 19.03
C ASP A 152 6.18 -22.18 17.56
N SER A 153 6.50 -20.90 17.35
CA SER A 153 6.68 -20.29 16.02
C SER A 153 8.13 -19.98 15.67
N ALA A 154 9.09 -20.25 16.57
CA ALA A 154 10.48 -19.80 16.43
C ALA A 154 11.13 -20.25 15.12
N ASP A 155 10.89 -21.50 14.71
CA ASP A 155 11.49 -22.06 13.49
C ASP A 155 10.97 -21.36 12.23
N LEU A 156 9.65 -21.21 12.11
CA LEU A 156 9.00 -20.46 11.02
C LEU A 156 9.46 -18.99 11.01
N ARG A 157 9.65 -18.36 12.19
CA ARG A 157 10.14 -16.98 12.28
C ARG A 157 11.55 -16.85 11.70
N VAL A 158 12.45 -17.80 11.97
CA VAL A 158 13.81 -17.82 11.38
C VAL A 158 13.74 -17.99 9.87
N ILE A 159 12.99 -18.99 9.38
CA ILE A 159 12.84 -19.31 7.95
C ILE A 159 12.30 -18.09 7.19
N LEU A 160 11.17 -17.53 7.64
CA LEU A 160 10.54 -16.38 7.01
C LEU A 160 11.40 -15.12 7.10
N SER A 161 12.24 -14.96 8.14
CA SER A 161 13.15 -13.81 8.23
C SER A 161 14.25 -13.87 7.16
N VAL A 162 14.80 -15.06 6.88
CA VAL A 162 15.78 -15.24 5.80
C VAL A 162 15.13 -14.96 4.45
N LEU A 163 13.99 -15.61 4.17
CA LEU A 163 13.25 -15.43 2.92
C LEU A 163 12.86 -13.97 2.68
N TYR A 164 12.32 -13.29 3.69
CA TYR A 164 11.97 -11.87 3.61
C TYR A 164 13.20 -11.01 3.33
N THR A 165 14.31 -11.23 4.03
CA THR A 165 15.53 -10.43 3.83
C THR A 165 16.10 -10.62 2.42
N ILE A 166 16.04 -11.83 1.86
CA ILE A 166 16.42 -12.11 0.47
C ILE A 166 15.55 -11.30 -0.49
N VAL A 167 14.22 -11.46 -0.39
CA VAL A 167 13.27 -10.79 -1.31
C VAL A 167 13.37 -9.27 -1.20
N GLU A 168 13.40 -8.72 0.00
CA GLU A 168 13.45 -7.27 0.20
C GLU A 168 14.76 -6.67 -0.32
N THR A 169 15.90 -7.34 -0.10
CA THR A 169 17.21 -6.87 -0.57
C THR A 169 17.30 -6.91 -2.10
N LEU A 170 16.81 -8.00 -2.73
CA LEU A 170 16.81 -8.15 -4.18
C LEU A 170 15.71 -7.33 -4.86
N ARG A 171 14.66 -6.93 -4.16
CA ARG A 171 13.64 -6.04 -4.74
C ARG A 171 14.21 -4.64 -5.02
N VAL A 172 15.05 -4.13 -4.12
CA VAL A 172 15.57 -2.76 -4.16
C VAL A 172 16.82 -2.68 -5.05
N PRO A 173 16.79 -1.91 -6.15
CA PRO A 173 17.99 -1.65 -6.96
C PRO A 173 18.97 -0.76 -6.18
N SER A 174 20.28 -0.98 -6.37
CA SER A 174 21.33 -0.14 -5.81
C SER A 174 22.29 0.32 -6.90
N ASP A 175 22.72 1.56 -6.84
CA ASP A 175 23.72 2.12 -7.78
C ASP A 175 25.08 1.42 -7.67
N ASP A 176 25.35 0.76 -6.54
CA ASP A 176 26.59 0.01 -6.29
C ASP A 176 26.54 -1.43 -6.86
N ASP A 177 25.41 -1.86 -7.45
CA ASP A 177 25.27 -3.20 -8.00
C ASP A 177 26.06 -3.37 -9.30
N THR A 178 26.82 -4.45 -9.39
CA THR A 178 27.43 -4.89 -10.65
C THR A 178 26.38 -5.34 -11.66
N GLU A 179 26.74 -5.38 -12.95
CA GLU A 179 25.84 -5.87 -14.01
C GLU A 179 25.36 -7.32 -13.74
N ALA A 180 26.27 -8.18 -13.27
CA ALA A 180 25.93 -9.56 -12.91
C ALA A 180 24.93 -9.63 -11.72
N GLN A 181 25.08 -8.76 -10.72
CA GLN A 181 24.13 -8.65 -9.61
C GLN A 181 22.77 -8.15 -10.09
N THR A 182 22.75 -7.16 -10.97
CA THR A 182 21.52 -6.65 -11.57
C THR A 182 20.78 -7.72 -12.37
N GLN A 183 21.50 -8.53 -13.15
CA GLN A 183 20.93 -9.65 -13.89
C GLN A 183 20.38 -10.73 -12.95
N THR A 184 21.15 -11.12 -11.93
CA THR A 184 20.72 -12.08 -10.88
C THR A 184 19.42 -11.61 -10.23
N ARG A 185 19.34 -10.31 -9.92
CA ARG A 185 18.18 -9.68 -9.30
C ARG A 185 16.94 -9.73 -10.20
N LEU A 186 17.09 -9.38 -11.48
CA LEU A 186 16.00 -9.41 -12.46
C LEU A 186 15.48 -10.83 -12.68
N TYR A 187 16.39 -11.80 -12.86
CA TYR A 187 16.04 -13.20 -12.98
C TYR A 187 15.27 -13.71 -11.76
N PHE A 188 15.76 -13.38 -10.55
CA PHE A 188 15.08 -13.76 -9.31
C PHE A 188 13.67 -13.16 -9.20
N CYS A 189 13.48 -11.89 -9.57
CA CYS A 189 12.14 -11.28 -9.56
C CYS A 189 11.18 -11.93 -10.56
N GLU A 190 11.67 -12.36 -11.72
CA GLU A 190 10.90 -13.11 -12.71
C GLU A 190 10.55 -14.52 -12.20
N GLU A 191 11.52 -15.21 -11.60
CA GLU A 191 11.36 -16.53 -10.98
C GLU A 191 10.30 -16.52 -9.87
N LEU A 192 10.22 -15.45 -9.06
CA LEU A 192 9.19 -15.30 -8.02
C LEU A 192 7.75 -15.25 -8.57
N GLY A 193 7.58 -14.85 -9.83
CA GLY A 193 6.28 -14.82 -10.51
C GLY A 193 5.89 -16.15 -11.14
N GLN A 194 6.77 -17.15 -11.09
CA GLN A 194 6.56 -18.49 -11.66
C GLN A 194 6.31 -19.51 -10.55
N PRO A 195 5.59 -20.61 -10.84
CA PRO A 195 5.44 -21.72 -9.91
C PRO A 195 6.80 -22.33 -9.53
N GLN A 196 7.00 -22.63 -8.24
CA GLN A 196 8.28 -23.15 -7.72
C GLN A 196 8.09 -24.46 -6.94
N GLY A 197 9.15 -25.26 -6.86
CA GLY A 197 9.20 -26.48 -6.05
C GLY A 197 8.57 -27.72 -6.71
N GLU A 198 8.42 -28.79 -5.93
CA GLU A 198 7.85 -30.07 -6.39
C GLU A 198 6.33 -29.99 -6.60
N ASP A 199 5.65 -29.17 -5.80
CA ASP A 199 4.20 -28.97 -5.86
C ASP A 199 3.75 -27.99 -6.96
N GLU A 200 4.71 -27.39 -7.70
CA GLU A 200 4.46 -26.36 -8.71
C GLU A 200 3.49 -25.26 -8.20
N GLU A 201 3.73 -24.78 -6.97
CA GLU A 201 2.92 -23.73 -6.34
C GLU A 201 3.64 -22.38 -6.41
N LEU A 202 2.88 -21.30 -6.60
CA LEU A 202 3.40 -19.95 -6.42
C LEU A 202 3.68 -19.68 -4.94
N VAL A 203 4.84 -19.09 -4.63
CA VAL A 203 5.19 -18.67 -3.26
C VAL A 203 4.11 -17.77 -2.65
N ALA A 204 3.51 -16.89 -3.45
CA ALA A 204 2.39 -16.06 -3.01
C ALA A 204 1.16 -16.88 -2.58
N MET A 205 0.87 -17.99 -3.25
CA MET A 205 -0.24 -18.89 -2.92
C MET A 205 0.04 -19.70 -1.67
N THR A 206 1.26 -20.20 -1.49
CA THR A 206 1.67 -20.86 -0.24
C THR A 206 1.48 -19.93 0.97
N LEU A 207 1.91 -18.66 0.85
CA LEU A 207 1.75 -17.64 1.90
C LEU A 207 0.28 -17.27 2.14
N LEU A 208 -0.53 -17.14 1.09
CA LEU A 208 -1.98 -16.95 1.22
C LEU A 208 -2.64 -18.14 1.90
N GLY A 209 -2.20 -19.36 1.60
CA GLY A 209 -2.62 -20.59 2.27
C GLY A 209 -2.31 -20.57 3.77
N MET A 210 -1.11 -20.11 4.15
CA MET A 210 -0.77 -19.89 5.57
C MET A 210 -1.70 -18.89 6.24
N VAL A 211 -2.00 -17.77 5.58
CA VAL A 211 -2.94 -16.74 6.08
C VAL A 211 -4.33 -17.34 6.30
N THR A 212 -4.84 -18.11 5.34
CA THR A 212 -6.14 -18.78 5.46
C THR A 212 -6.15 -19.82 6.59
N ARG A 213 -5.10 -20.63 6.74
CA ARG A 213 -4.97 -21.61 7.84
C ARG A 213 -4.92 -20.94 9.22
N PHE A 214 -4.23 -19.81 9.32
CA PHE A 214 -4.21 -18.98 10.54
C PHE A 214 -5.60 -18.44 10.87
N CYS A 215 -6.31 -17.85 9.90
CA CYS A 215 -7.66 -17.30 10.11
C CYS A 215 -8.75 -18.34 10.40
N ASN A 216 -8.52 -19.60 10.03
CA ASN A 216 -9.37 -20.73 10.35
C ASN A 216 -8.98 -21.41 11.67
N SER A 217 -8.03 -20.83 12.44
CA SER A 217 -7.50 -21.37 13.69
C SER A 217 -6.93 -22.79 13.56
N SER A 218 -6.56 -23.19 12.34
CA SER A 218 -5.96 -24.51 12.06
C SER A 218 -4.46 -24.50 12.39
N ALA A 219 -3.82 -23.34 12.32
CA ALA A 219 -2.43 -23.12 12.71
C ALA A 219 -2.30 -21.75 13.40
N PRO A 220 -2.73 -21.62 14.68
CA PRO A 220 -2.78 -20.35 15.41
C PRO A 220 -1.38 -19.81 15.79
N HIS A 221 -0.34 -20.64 15.69
CA HIS A 221 1.06 -20.32 16.00
C HIS A 221 1.83 -19.78 14.80
N PHE A 222 1.22 -19.63 13.61
CA PHE A 222 1.93 -19.05 12.47
C PHE A 222 2.28 -17.58 12.72
N PRO A 223 3.53 -17.15 12.43
CA PRO A 223 3.96 -15.78 12.65
C PRO A 223 3.37 -14.83 11.60
N ILE A 224 2.10 -14.47 11.78
CA ILE A 224 1.25 -13.80 10.79
C ILE A 224 1.86 -12.47 10.32
N ARG A 225 2.60 -11.77 11.19
CA ARG A 225 3.34 -10.55 10.80
C ARG A 225 4.30 -10.82 9.65
N LYS A 226 5.17 -11.83 9.81
CA LYS A 226 6.24 -12.16 8.86
C LYS A 226 5.64 -12.75 7.58
N VAL A 227 4.59 -13.58 7.71
CA VAL A 227 3.86 -14.13 6.56
C VAL A 227 3.27 -13.02 5.69
N LEU A 228 2.58 -12.04 6.29
CA LEU A 228 1.95 -10.94 5.54
C LEU A 228 2.97 -9.96 4.94
N LEU A 229 4.04 -9.65 5.67
CA LEU A 229 5.13 -8.84 5.15
C LEU A 229 5.79 -9.53 3.95
N MET A 230 6.10 -10.83 4.07
CA MET A 230 6.65 -11.61 2.96
C MET A 230 5.69 -11.67 1.77
N LEU A 231 4.41 -11.94 1.99
CA LEU A 231 3.39 -11.97 0.93
C LEU A 231 3.36 -10.65 0.17
N TRP A 232 3.35 -9.53 0.90
CA TRP A 232 3.36 -8.21 0.30
C TRP A 232 4.62 -8.00 -0.56
N LYS A 233 5.81 -8.32 -0.06
CA LYS A 233 7.06 -8.12 -0.82
C LYS A 233 7.21 -9.06 -2.02
N VAL A 234 6.73 -10.31 -1.92
CA VAL A 234 6.69 -11.25 -3.05
C VAL A 234 5.78 -10.71 -4.15
N LEU A 235 4.56 -10.26 -3.82
CA LEU A 235 3.64 -9.66 -4.79
C LEU A 235 4.22 -8.39 -5.42
N LEU A 236 4.86 -7.55 -4.61
CA LEU A 236 5.46 -6.31 -5.08
C LEU A 236 6.67 -6.55 -5.99
N SER A 237 7.43 -7.62 -5.76
CA SER A 237 8.59 -8.00 -6.59
C SER A 237 8.19 -8.71 -7.89
N SER A 238 7.17 -9.57 -7.83
CA SER A 238 6.70 -10.35 -8.99
C SER A 238 5.80 -9.56 -9.94
N LEU A 239 4.87 -8.74 -9.41
CA LEU A 239 3.95 -7.94 -10.23
C LEU A 239 4.49 -6.53 -10.51
N GLY A 240 5.35 -6.01 -9.61
CA GLY A 240 5.88 -4.66 -9.67
C GLY A 240 5.09 -3.64 -8.86
N GLY A 241 5.72 -2.51 -8.57
CA GLY A 241 5.15 -1.38 -7.82
C GLY A 241 4.33 -0.43 -8.67
N THR A 242 4.01 0.74 -8.11
CA THR A 242 3.15 1.73 -8.76
C THR A 242 3.80 2.32 -10.03
N GLN A 243 5.13 2.50 -10.05
CA GLN A 243 5.84 2.96 -11.26
C GLN A 243 5.74 1.92 -12.40
N GLN A 244 6.01 0.64 -12.10
CA GLN A 244 5.89 -0.44 -13.07
C GLN A 244 4.45 -0.56 -13.58
N LEU A 245 3.48 -0.40 -12.68
CA LEU A 245 2.05 -0.42 -13.01
C LEU A 245 1.64 0.71 -13.97
N ALA A 246 2.22 1.90 -13.82
CA ALA A 246 2.00 3.01 -14.75
C ALA A 246 2.57 2.70 -16.15
N LEU A 247 3.76 2.09 -16.22
CA LEU A 247 4.38 1.65 -17.48
C LEU A 247 3.54 0.56 -18.17
N LEU A 248 3.12 -0.47 -17.43
CA LEU A 248 2.27 -1.55 -17.94
C LEU A 248 0.93 -1.02 -18.45
N LYS A 249 0.29 -0.11 -17.70
CA LYS A 249 -0.96 0.53 -18.12
C LYS A 249 -0.79 1.26 -19.45
N ASN A 250 0.29 2.01 -19.64
CA ASN A 250 0.56 2.71 -20.89
C ASN A 250 0.85 1.74 -22.05
N SER A 251 1.62 0.68 -21.79
CA SER A 251 1.86 -0.38 -22.78
C SER A 251 0.56 -1.06 -23.23
N TYR A 252 -0.34 -1.40 -22.30
CA TYR A 252 -1.62 -2.03 -22.63
C TYR A 252 -2.58 -1.09 -23.36
N ARG A 253 -2.52 0.22 -23.06
CA ARG A 253 -3.27 1.24 -23.81
C ARG A 253 -2.76 1.34 -25.24
N GLU A 254 -1.44 1.39 -25.43
CA GLU A 254 -0.82 1.46 -26.76
C GLU A 254 -1.17 0.24 -27.62
N LYS A 255 -1.10 -0.98 -27.04
CA LYS A 255 -1.52 -2.23 -27.71
C LYS A 255 -2.98 -2.19 -28.19
N ASN A 256 -3.86 -1.47 -27.49
CA ASN A 256 -5.27 -1.30 -27.84
C ASN A 256 -5.54 0.00 -28.64
N GLY A 257 -4.50 0.66 -29.16
CA GLY A 257 -4.64 1.88 -29.98
C GLY A 257 -5.10 3.11 -29.20
N LEU A 258 -4.98 3.11 -27.87
CA LEU A 258 -5.30 4.25 -27.01
C LEU A 258 -4.08 5.13 -26.76
N GLN A 259 -4.32 6.43 -26.60
CA GLN A 259 -3.27 7.37 -26.20
C GLN A 259 -2.72 7.04 -24.81
N PRO A 260 -1.39 7.16 -24.59
CA PRO A 260 -0.79 7.03 -23.27
C PRO A 260 -1.41 7.97 -22.24
N CYS A 261 -1.46 7.56 -20.98
CA CYS A 261 -1.85 8.43 -19.89
C CYS A 261 -0.62 9.24 -19.47
N GLU A 262 -0.57 10.52 -19.86
CA GLU A 262 0.56 11.42 -19.52
C GLU A 262 0.58 11.79 -18.03
N GLU A 263 -0.59 11.81 -17.39
CA GLU A 263 -0.73 12.21 -15.98
C GLU A 263 -0.79 10.98 -15.06
N ASP A 264 0.16 10.91 -14.12
CA ASP A 264 0.07 9.99 -12.98
C ASP A 264 -0.56 10.66 -11.77
N THR A 265 -1.63 10.06 -11.25
CA THR A 265 -2.36 10.50 -10.07
C THR A 265 -1.47 10.74 -8.85
N LEU A 266 -0.44 9.92 -8.63
CA LEU A 266 0.46 10.10 -7.49
C LEU A 266 1.38 11.30 -7.68
N THR A 267 1.94 11.49 -8.88
CA THR A 267 2.77 12.67 -9.19
C THR A 267 1.99 13.97 -9.02
N VAL A 268 0.74 14.00 -9.48
CA VAL A 268 -0.17 15.14 -9.32
C VAL A 268 -0.47 15.35 -7.83
N ALA A 269 -0.83 14.30 -7.09
CA ALA A 269 -1.11 14.39 -5.66
C ALA A 269 0.08 14.91 -4.82
N ARG A 270 1.32 14.54 -5.17
CA ARG A 270 2.55 15.04 -4.51
C ARG A 270 2.70 16.56 -4.61
N THR A 271 2.17 17.17 -5.67
CA THR A 271 2.23 18.64 -5.88
C THR A 271 1.06 19.39 -5.25
N MET A 272 0.04 18.68 -4.78
CA MET A 272 -1.15 19.28 -4.19
C MET A 272 -0.93 19.65 -2.74
N ARG A 273 -1.46 20.81 -2.35
CA ARG A 273 -1.51 21.19 -0.94
C ARG A 273 -2.53 20.29 -0.22
N ALA A 274 -2.16 19.79 0.97
CA ALA A 274 -3.08 19.08 1.83
C ALA A 274 -4.33 19.94 2.10
N SER A 275 -5.50 19.42 1.78
CA SER A 275 -6.77 20.06 2.14
C SER A 275 -6.92 19.99 3.65
N SER A 276 -7.12 21.13 4.31
CA SER A 276 -7.56 21.15 5.70
C SER A 276 -8.88 20.38 5.79
N PRO A 277 -9.05 19.45 6.75
CA PRO A 277 -10.32 18.75 6.90
C PRO A 277 -11.47 19.76 7.03
N PRO A 278 -12.67 19.44 6.51
CA PRO A 278 -13.83 20.30 6.70
C PRO A 278 -14.00 20.56 8.20
N ALA A 279 -14.25 21.82 8.56
CA ALA A 279 -14.42 22.22 9.96
C ALA A 279 -15.42 21.29 10.65
N SER A 280 -15.04 20.74 11.81
CA SER A 280 -15.93 19.87 12.57
C SER A 280 -17.21 20.63 12.90
N ALA A 281 -18.33 19.92 13.09
CA ALA A 281 -19.57 20.55 13.54
C ALA A 281 -19.35 21.38 14.83
N ALA A 282 -18.43 20.94 15.70
CA ALA A 282 -18.00 21.69 16.88
C ALA A 282 -17.26 23.00 16.52
N ASP A 283 -16.35 22.97 15.55
CA ASP A 283 -15.62 24.16 15.07
C ASP A 283 -16.57 25.16 14.38
N LEU A 284 -17.58 24.66 13.66
CA LEU A 284 -18.62 25.48 13.04
C LEU A 284 -19.51 26.17 14.09
N ILE A 285 -19.90 25.44 15.15
CA ILE A 285 -20.66 26.00 16.29
C ILE A 285 -19.81 27.02 17.04
N GLU A 286 -18.52 26.77 17.25
CA GLU A 286 -17.60 27.69 17.92
C GLU A 286 -17.33 28.95 17.08
N GLN A 287 -17.21 28.83 15.75
CA GLN A 287 -17.16 29.98 14.84
C GLN A 287 -18.47 30.79 14.86
N GLN A 288 -19.63 30.13 14.94
CA GLN A 288 -20.92 30.81 15.02
C GLN A 288 -21.10 31.54 16.36
N ASN A 289 -20.57 30.99 17.47
CA ASN A 289 -20.54 31.65 18.77
C ASN A 289 -19.52 32.80 18.84
N ASN A 290 -18.37 32.68 18.16
CA ASN A 290 -17.38 33.76 18.07
C ASN A 290 -17.80 34.91 17.14
N GLN A 291 -18.61 34.65 16.10
CA GLN A 291 -19.20 35.70 15.26
C GLN A 291 -20.18 36.60 16.03
N LYS A 292 -20.84 36.09 17.08
CA LYS A 292 -21.70 36.90 17.96
C LYS A 292 -20.93 37.86 18.88
N ARG A 293 -19.58 37.81 18.90
CA ARG A 293 -18.75 38.58 19.85
C ARG A 293 -17.76 39.57 19.22
N ARG A 294 -17.80 39.84 17.91
CA ARG A 294 -16.91 40.85 17.29
C ARG A 294 -17.70 41.97 16.57
N PRO A 295 -17.42 43.25 16.84
CA PRO A 295 -17.97 44.35 16.05
C PRO A 295 -17.36 44.33 14.64
N PHE A 296 -18.21 44.62 13.65
CA PHE A 296 -17.93 44.62 12.21
C PHE A 296 -16.58 45.27 11.86
N ARG A 297 -15.61 44.45 11.41
CA ARG A 297 -14.51 44.89 10.53
C ARG A 297 -14.68 44.17 9.21
N ARG A 298 -14.99 44.92 8.14
CA ARG A 298 -15.03 44.42 6.76
C ARG A 298 -13.65 43.87 6.40
N GLN A 299 -13.52 42.55 6.33
CA GLN A 299 -12.38 41.88 5.70
C GLN A 299 -12.93 41.10 4.51
N GLY A 300 -12.37 41.38 3.33
CA GLY A 300 -12.90 40.98 2.03
C GLY A 300 -13.11 39.47 1.92
N LEU A 301 -14.33 39.11 1.49
CA LEU A 301 -14.74 37.76 1.18
C LEU A 301 -13.98 37.30 -0.08
N MET A 302 -13.01 36.39 0.08
CA MET A 302 -12.52 35.58 -1.03
C MET A 302 -13.67 34.69 -1.47
N LYS A 303 -14.20 34.92 -2.68
CA LYS A 303 -15.23 34.11 -3.31
C LYS A 303 -14.75 32.66 -3.44
N GLN A 304 -15.31 31.76 -2.63
CA GLN A 304 -15.38 30.36 -2.99
C GLN A 304 -16.42 30.23 -4.11
N SER A 305 -16.00 29.71 -5.26
CA SER A 305 -16.88 29.35 -6.36
C SER A 305 -17.60 28.05 -6.01
N SER A 306 -18.82 28.14 -5.47
CA SER A 306 -19.75 27.01 -5.40
C SER A 306 -20.57 26.98 -6.69
N LEU A 307 -20.35 25.95 -7.48
CA LEU A 307 -21.13 25.60 -8.66
C LEU A 307 -22.10 24.51 -8.20
N ASP A 308 -23.35 24.89 -7.92
CA ASP A 308 -24.48 23.96 -7.91
C ASP A 308 -25.76 24.75 -8.23
N ASP A 309 -26.24 24.57 -9.46
CA ASP A 309 -27.54 25.04 -9.93
C ASP A 309 -28.41 23.78 -10.04
N SER A 310 -29.44 23.68 -9.18
CA SER A 310 -30.52 22.71 -9.32
C SER A 310 -31.84 23.38 -8.98
N VAL A 311 -32.63 23.56 -10.04
CA VAL A 311 -33.99 24.14 -10.13
C VAL A 311 -35.06 23.33 -9.37
N GLY A 312 -36.01 24.06 -8.76
CA GLY A 312 -37.25 23.50 -8.20
C GLY A 312 -38.20 24.60 -7.68
N GLU A 313 -39.38 24.66 -8.28
CA GLU A 313 -40.37 25.75 -8.33
C GLU A 313 -41.31 25.91 -7.10
N LEU A 314 -41.88 27.13 -7.02
CA LEU A 314 -43.26 27.52 -6.62
C LEU A 314 -43.64 27.84 -5.15
N ASP A 315 -43.91 29.15 -4.98
CA ASP A 315 -45.16 29.78 -4.48
C ASP A 315 -45.44 29.84 -2.95
N LEU A 316 -45.48 31.04 -2.36
CA LEU A 316 -46.72 31.71 -1.87
C LEU A 316 -46.43 32.96 -1.00
N ALA A 317 -47.05 34.07 -1.41
CA ALA A 317 -47.64 35.18 -0.64
C ALA A 317 -46.85 35.94 0.48
N ALA A 318 -46.71 37.24 0.17
CA ALA A 318 -46.66 38.44 1.02
C ALA A 318 -47.39 38.38 2.39
N ALA A 319 -46.80 39.03 3.42
CA ALA A 319 -47.32 40.27 4.04
C ALA A 319 -46.63 40.61 5.39
N ALA A 320 -46.72 41.92 5.73
CA ALA A 320 -46.36 42.65 6.97
C ALA A 320 -44.93 43.26 6.97
N ALA A 321 -44.74 44.54 6.60
CA ALA A 321 -45.07 45.80 7.32
C ALA A 321 -44.22 45.96 8.59
N ASP A 322 -43.48 47.04 8.89
CA ASP A 322 -43.51 48.45 8.48
C ASP A 322 -42.09 49.05 8.52
N GLU A 323 -41.77 49.98 7.63
CA GLU A 323 -40.79 51.05 7.86
C GLU A 323 -41.54 52.38 7.80
N ASP A 324 -41.47 53.17 8.89
CA ASP A 324 -41.95 54.55 8.94
C ASP A 324 -41.00 55.49 8.17
N GLU A 325 -41.61 56.20 7.22
CA GLU A 325 -41.25 57.48 6.60
C GLU A 325 -40.77 58.54 7.63
N GLN A 326 -39.96 59.59 7.41
CA GLN A 326 -39.50 60.40 6.26
C GLN A 326 -38.65 61.60 6.87
N PRO A 327 -38.30 62.71 6.20
CA PRO A 327 -37.10 62.90 5.38
C PRO A 327 -36.28 64.16 5.81
N THR A 328 -35.19 64.51 5.12
CA THR A 328 -34.83 65.93 4.83
C THR A 328 -33.75 65.99 3.74
N ASN A 329 -34.17 66.50 2.59
CA ASN A 329 -33.44 67.26 1.56
C ASN A 329 -32.59 68.40 2.21
N ASP A 330 -31.51 68.97 1.67
CA ASP A 330 -30.95 69.06 0.32
C ASP A 330 -29.57 69.80 0.39
N ILE A 331 -28.64 69.46 -0.53
CA ILE A 331 -27.81 70.37 -1.38
C ILE A 331 -26.45 71.00 -0.91
N ASP A 332 -25.41 70.71 -1.74
CA ASP A 332 -24.19 71.43 -2.22
C ASP A 332 -22.77 71.45 -1.54
N GLU A 333 -21.84 70.69 -2.22
CA GLU A 333 -20.44 70.94 -2.70
C GLU A 333 -19.23 71.33 -1.78
N PRO A 334 -17.94 71.07 -2.16
CA PRO A 334 -17.36 70.61 -3.46
C PRO A 334 -16.38 69.39 -3.36
N PRO A 335 -15.78 68.90 -4.49
CA PRO A 335 -15.10 67.60 -4.57
C PRO A 335 -13.58 67.66 -4.34
N ASP A 336 -13.05 66.79 -3.47
CA ASP A 336 -11.61 66.61 -3.28
C ASP A 336 -11.06 65.46 -4.14
N LEU A 337 -10.16 65.81 -5.06
CA LEU A 337 -9.42 64.92 -5.95
C LEU A 337 -8.42 64.04 -5.15
N PRO A 338 -8.34 62.72 -5.36
CA PRO A 338 -7.27 61.90 -4.79
C PRO A 338 -5.97 62.03 -5.58
N GLN A 339 -4.90 62.49 -4.91
CA GLN A 339 -3.52 62.46 -5.42
C GLN A 339 -3.05 61.02 -5.73
N PRO A 340 -2.22 60.80 -6.78
CA PRO A 340 -1.69 59.48 -7.10
C PRO A 340 -0.57 59.06 -6.13
N PRO A 341 -0.50 57.78 -5.70
CA PRO A 341 0.57 57.29 -4.85
C PRO A 341 1.89 57.15 -5.63
N SER A 342 2.99 57.59 -5.03
CA SER A 342 4.35 57.52 -5.55
C SER A 342 4.89 56.08 -5.64
N PRO A 343 5.75 55.76 -6.63
CA PRO A 343 6.20 54.39 -6.87
C PRO A 343 7.35 54.02 -5.94
N ARG A 344 7.14 53.03 -5.05
CA ARG A 344 8.26 52.33 -4.38
C ARG A 344 8.78 51.20 -5.28
N PRO A 345 10.10 50.97 -5.36
CA PRO A 345 10.68 49.89 -6.17
C PRO A 345 10.26 48.52 -5.64
N GLY A 346 9.66 47.69 -6.50
CA GLY A 346 9.27 46.33 -6.17
C GLY A 346 10.47 45.39 -6.03
N THR A 347 10.48 44.59 -4.98
CA THR A 347 11.27 43.36 -4.93
C THR A 347 10.78 42.41 -6.03
N PRO A 348 11.68 41.68 -6.73
CA PRO A 348 11.27 40.83 -7.83
C PRO A 348 10.43 39.66 -7.29
N ILE A 349 9.18 39.58 -7.75
CA ILE A 349 8.33 38.42 -7.56
C ILE A 349 8.94 37.30 -8.42
N PRO A 350 9.27 36.13 -7.86
CA PRO A 350 9.72 35.01 -8.67
C PRO A 350 8.59 34.64 -9.64
N ASN A 351 8.90 34.69 -10.95
CA ASN A 351 8.03 34.26 -12.03
C ASN A 351 7.77 32.74 -11.91
N ASN A 352 6.90 32.32 -11.00
CA ASN A 352 6.14 31.10 -11.19
C ASN A 352 4.90 31.50 -11.98
N THR A 353 4.99 31.36 -13.30
CA THR A 353 3.80 31.24 -14.15
C THR A 353 3.06 29.97 -13.73
N THR A 354 2.29 30.05 -12.65
CA THR A 354 1.30 29.04 -12.31
C THR A 354 0.25 29.09 -13.41
N ASN A 355 0.24 28.07 -14.26
CA ASN A 355 -0.87 27.82 -15.17
C ASN A 355 -2.16 27.93 -14.35
N LYS A 356 -3.04 28.88 -14.68
CA LYS A 356 -4.36 29.07 -14.04
C LYS A 356 -5.34 27.94 -14.40
N GLY A 357 -4.85 26.73 -14.61
CA GLY A 357 -5.63 25.55 -14.97
C GLY A 357 -5.65 24.54 -13.83
N LEU A 358 -6.56 23.58 -13.92
CA LEU A 358 -6.49 22.39 -13.07
C LEU A 358 -5.16 21.68 -13.33
N PRO A 359 -4.56 21.05 -12.30
CA PRO A 359 -3.32 20.28 -12.47
C PRO A 359 -3.54 18.95 -13.19
N TRP A 360 -4.76 18.68 -13.67
CA TRP A 360 -5.12 17.50 -14.46
C TRP A 360 -5.99 17.88 -15.65
N THR A 361 -5.96 17.04 -16.68
CA THR A 361 -6.81 17.16 -17.87
C THR A 361 -8.23 16.69 -17.56
N PRO A 362 -9.26 17.48 -17.93
CA PRO A 362 -10.64 17.07 -17.75
C PRO A 362 -10.94 15.85 -18.63
N LYS A 363 -11.73 14.91 -18.12
CA LYS A 363 -12.12 13.67 -18.81
C LYS A 363 -13.61 13.71 -19.10
N VAL A 364 -13.97 13.55 -20.37
CA VAL A 364 -15.36 13.53 -20.84
C VAL A 364 -15.70 12.10 -21.26
N ARG A 365 -16.86 11.59 -20.83
CA ARG A 365 -17.38 10.30 -21.31
C ARG A 365 -18.27 10.53 -22.53
N GLN A 366 -18.41 9.49 -23.36
CA GLN A 366 -19.30 9.57 -24.52
C GLN A 366 -20.75 9.88 -24.13
N LYS A 367 -21.23 9.33 -23.00
CA LYS A 367 -22.57 9.60 -22.47
C LYS A 367 -22.80 11.07 -22.12
N ASP A 368 -21.77 11.78 -21.70
CA ASP A 368 -21.86 13.20 -21.34
C ASP A 368 -22.05 14.05 -22.60
N ILE A 369 -21.41 13.65 -23.71
CA ILE A 369 -21.58 14.27 -25.03
C ILE A 369 -22.99 14.01 -25.56
N ASP A 370 -23.48 12.78 -25.46
CA ASP A 370 -24.84 12.44 -25.89
C ASP A 370 -25.87 13.25 -25.08
N SER A 371 -25.71 13.30 -23.75
CA SER A 371 -26.61 14.06 -22.86
C SER A 371 -26.58 15.56 -23.15
N PHE A 372 -25.39 16.10 -23.44
CA PHE A 372 -25.21 17.49 -23.84
C PHE A 372 -25.92 17.77 -25.17
N LEU A 373 -25.72 16.92 -26.18
CA LEU A 373 -26.36 17.05 -27.49
C LEU A 373 -27.87 16.93 -27.39
N ASP A 374 -28.39 15.97 -26.62
CA ASP A 374 -29.81 15.75 -26.44
C ASP A 374 -30.49 16.94 -25.75
N SER A 375 -29.88 17.45 -24.68
CA SER A 375 -30.38 18.64 -23.98
C SER A 375 -30.39 19.87 -24.90
N THR A 376 -29.36 20.00 -25.73
CA THR A 376 -29.21 21.15 -26.62
C THR A 376 -30.14 21.06 -27.83
N ARG A 377 -30.34 19.86 -28.40
CA ARG A 377 -31.31 19.61 -29.48
C ARG A 377 -32.74 19.84 -28.99
N ILE A 378 -33.09 19.42 -27.78
CA ILE A 378 -34.40 19.76 -27.19
C ILE A 378 -34.54 21.28 -27.09
N LYS A 379 -33.53 21.98 -26.56
CA LYS A 379 -33.60 23.42 -26.31
C LYS A 379 -33.71 24.26 -27.60
N PHE A 380 -32.97 23.91 -28.65
CA PHE A 380 -32.86 24.72 -29.86
C PHE A 380 -33.68 24.20 -31.05
N VAL A 381 -33.86 22.89 -31.16
CA VAL A 381 -34.55 22.22 -32.28
C VAL A 381 -35.92 21.67 -31.86
N GLY A 382 -36.14 21.41 -30.57
CA GLY A 382 -37.42 20.89 -30.05
C GLY A 382 -37.65 19.40 -30.28
N PHE A 383 -36.65 18.67 -30.79
CA PHE A 383 -36.77 17.24 -31.13
C PHE A 383 -35.50 16.46 -30.78
N GLN A 384 -35.66 15.23 -30.28
CA GLN A 384 -34.56 14.29 -30.05
C GLN A 384 -34.47 13.28 -31.18
N LEU A 385 -33.31 13.20 -31.83
CA LEU A 385 -32.99 12.16 -32.82
C LEU A 385 -32.50 10.91 -32.08
N GLN A 386 -33.31 9.86 -32.02
CA GLN A 386 -32.89 8.61 -31.40
C GLN A 386 -31.76 7.95 -32.21
N GLY A 387 -30.63 7.68 -31.56
CA GLY A 387 -29.48 6.99 -32.15
C GLY A 387 -28.48 7.87 -32.90
N ASP A 388 -28.77 9.17 -33.09
CA ASP A 388 -27.83 10.10 -33.73
C ASP A 388 -26.91 10.79 -32.71
N ARG A 389 -25.64 10.39 -32.70
CA ARG A 389 -24.62 10.88 -31.76
C ARG A 389 -23.72 11.98 -32.32
N THR A 390 -23.95 12.41 -33.56
CA THR A 390 -22.97 13.23 -34.29
C THR A 390 -23.55 14.47 -34.96
N SER A 391 -24.83 14.46 -35.33
CA SER A 391 -25.39 15.59 -36.07
C SER A 391 -25.48 16.85 -35.20
N LEU A 392 -24.95 17.94 -35.77
CA LEU A 392 -24.97 19.30 -35.21
C LEU A 392 -25.88 20.25 -36.01
N ALA A 393 -26.69 19.70 -36.91
CA ALA A 393 -27.57 20.48 -37.77
C ALA A 393 -28.61 21.25 -36.92
N GLY A 394 -28.77 22.54 -37.19
CA GLY A 394 -29.70 23.42 -36.45
C GLY A 394 -29.18 23.95 -35.11
N LEU A 395 -27.96 23.58 -34.69
CA LEU A 395 -27.36 24.07 -33.46
C LEU A 395 -26.49 25.33 -33.69
N PRO A 396 -26.52 26.33 -32.79
CA PRO A 396 -25.63 27.50 -32.84
C PRO A 396 -24.13 27.17 -32.82
N LEU A 397 -23.30 28.05 -33.42
CA LEU A 397 -21.84 27.93 -33.46
C LEU A 397 -21.16 27.70 -32.10
N PRO A 398 -21.56 28.37 -30.98
CA PRO A 398 -20.96 28.10 -29.67
C PRO A 398 -21.12 26.64 -29.21
N ILE A 399 -22.18 25.95 -29.63
CA ILE A 399 -22.40 24.55 -29.32
C ILE A 399 -21.49 23.66 -30.17
N HIS A 400 -21.23 24.02 -31.42
CA HIS A 400 -20.25 23.31 -32.24
C HIS A 400 -18.86 23.38 -31.62
N GLU A 401 -18.47 24.55 -31.11
CA GLU A 401 -17.23 24.71 -30.36
C GLU A 401 -17.24 23.89 -29.07
N GLY A 402 -18.34 23.90 -28.32
CA GLY A 402 -18.52 23.08 -27.12
C GLY A 402 -18.34 21.59 -27.40
N VAL A 403 -19.02 21.05 -28.42
CA VAL A 403 -18.89 19.65 -28.84
C VAL A 403 -17.46 19.33 -29.30
N LYS A 404 -16.81 20.24 -30.03
CA LYS A 404 -15.41 20.08 -30.44
C LYS A 404 -14.47 19.99 -29.24
N VAL A 405 -14.68 20.82 -28.22
CA VAL A 405 -13.90 20.80 -26.97
C VAL A 405 -14.16 19.51 -26.19
N LEU A 406 -15.43 19.07 -26.09
CA LEU A 406 -15.79 17.82 -25.42
C LEU A 406 -15.16 16.62 -26.12
N ASN A 407 -15.25 16.54 -27.46
CA ASN A 407 -14.63 15.49 -28.27
C ASN A 407 -13.11 15.44 -28.10
N LYS A 408 -12.45 16.59 -27.96
CA LYS A 408 -11.00 16.66 -27.71
C LYS A 408 -10.59 16.01 -26.38
N HIS A 409 -11.49 16.00 -25.39
CA HIS A 409 -11.23 15.48 -24.05
C HIS A 409 -11.96 14.15 -23.77
N VAL A 410 -12.39 13.45 -24.82
CA VAL A 410 -12.99 12.12 -24.68
C VAL A 410 -11.93 11.15 -24.15
N TYR A 411 -12.20 10.58 -22.99
CA TYR A 411 -11.34 9.59 -22.38
C TYR A 411 -12.01 8.22 -22.45
N ILE A 412 -11.40 7.30 -23.21
CA ILE A 412 -11.77 5.89 -23.23
C ILE A 412 -10.84 5.14 -22.28
N SER A 413 -11.44 4.43 -21.33
CA SER A 413 -10.68 3.63 -20.37
C SER A 413 -10.30 2.27 -20.98
N LEU A 414 -9.19 1.70 -20.54
CA LEU A 414 -8.79 0.34 -20.94
C LEU A 414 -9.90 -0.68 -20.59
N SER A 415 -10.52 -0.51 -19.41
CA SER A 415 -11.61 -1.34 -18.94
C SER A 415 -12.84 -1.33 -19.87
N GLU A 416 -13.17 -0.18 -20.47
CA GLU A 416 -14.29 -0.09 -21.43
C GLU A 416 -14.00 -0.83 -22.74
N ILE A 417 -12.73 -0.89 -23.16
CA ILE A 417 -12.31 -1.69 -24.32
C ILE A 417 -12.45 -3.18 -24.00
N GLN A 418 -11.95 -3.61 -22.84
CA GLN A 418 -12.02 -5.00 -22.40
C GLN A 418 -13.47 -5.48 -22.28
N ILE A 419 -14.35 -4.70 -21.64
CA ILE A 419 -15.79 -5.03 -21.57
C ILE A 419 -16.40 -5.18 -22.97
N ARG A 420 -16.09 -4.25 -23.89
CA ARG A 420 -16.63 -4.31 -25.25
C ARG A 420 -16.15 -5.55 -26.01
N GLN A 421 -14.88 -5.91 -25.86
CA GLN A 421 -14.32 -7.11 -26.50
C GLN A 421 -15.03 -8.37 -26.00
N GLU A 422 -15.25 -8.48 -24.69
CA GLU A 422 -15.98 -9.60 -24.08
C GLU A 422 -17.46 -9.68 -24.50
N GLU A 423 -18.13 -8.52 -24.60
CA GLU A 423 -19.49 -8.43 -25.13
C GLU A 423 -19.55 -8.86 -26.61
N GLU A 424 -18.56 -8.49 -27.42
CA GLU A 424 -18.46 -8.87 -28.84
C GLU A 424 -18.19 -10.37 -29.02
N MET A 425 -17.32 -10.96 -28.20
CA MET A 425 -17.04 -12.40 -28.17
C MET A 425 -18.29 -13.18 -27.76
N THR A 426 -18.97 -12.75 -26.68
CA THR A 426 -20.21 -13.38 -26.20
C THR A 426 -21.33 -13.29 -27.23
N ARG A 427 -21.43 -12.15 -27.95
CA ARG A 427 -22.45 -11.94 -28.97
C ARG A 427 -22.18 -12.75 -30.24
N ASN A 428 -20.92 -12.91 -30.63
CA ASN A 428 -20.52 -13.53 -31.89
C ASN A 428 -19.45 -14.64 -31.70
N PRO A 429 -19.79 -15.75 -31.02
CA PRO A 429 -18.81 -16.78 -30.63
C PRO A 429 -18.17 -17.51 -31.83
N LEU A 430 -18.84 -17.57 -32.98
CA LEU A 430 -18.34 -18.23 -34.18
C LEU A 430 -17.30 -17.40 -34.95
N SER A 431 -17.38 -16.06 -34.88
CA SER A 431 -16.46 -15.16 -35.60
C SER A 431 -15.33 -14.65 -34.72
N HIS A 432 -15.56 -14.58 -33.41
CA HIS A 432 -14.57 -14.21 -32.40
C HIS A 432 -14.45 -15.34 -31.38
N PRO A 433 -13.71 -16.42 -31.71
CA PRO A 433 -13.43 -17.47 -30.75
C PRO A 433 -12.56 -16.92 -29.59
N GLU A 434 -12.73 -17.50 -28.40
CA GLU A 434 -11.84 -17.25 -27.26
C GLU A 434 -10.38 -17.47 -27.70
N THR A 435 -9.55 -16.44 -27.51
CA THR A 435 -8.13 -16.49 -27.85
C THR A 435 -7.31 -16.90 -26.64
N ASP A 436 -6.13 -17.48 -26.88
CA ASP A 436 -5.20 -17.82 -25.81
C ASP A 436 -4.82 -16.56 -25.01
N VAL A 437 -5.16 -16.56 -23.72
CA VAL A 437 -4.87 -15.45 -22.82
C VAL A 437 -3.37 -15.36 -22.58
N SER A 438 -2.79 -14.18 -22.81
CA SER A 438 -1.37 -13.95 -22.58
C SER A 438 -1.02 -14.20 -21.11
N GLN A 439 -0.07 -15.11 -20.88
CA GLN A 439 0.40 -15.49 -19.54
C GLN A 439 1.28 -14.40 -18.94
N THR A 440 0.65 -13.33 -18.45
CA THR A 440 1.33 -12.30 -17.66
C THR A 440 1.53 -12.78 -16.22
N PRO A 441 2.47 -12.22 -15.44
CA PRO A 441 2.60 -12.56 -14.02
C PRO A 441 1.30 -12.36 -13.22
N SER A 442 0.49 -11.35 -13.58
CA SER A 442 -0.83 -11.14 -12.98
C SER A 442 -1.83 -12.22 -13.36
N GLU A 443 -1.78 -12.71 -14.60
CA GLU A 443 -2.65 -13.79 -15.07
C GLU A 443 -2.31 -15.11 -14.38
N ILE A 444 -1.02 -15.48 -14.33
CA ILE A 444 -0.54 -16.69 -13.64
C ILE A 444 -1.00 -16.69 -12.17
N LEU A 445 -0.83 -15.56 -11.49
CA LEU A 445 -1.29 -15.39 -10.12
C LEU A 445 -2.82 -15.48 -9.99
N TYR A 446 -3.58 -14.84 -10.88
CA TYR A 446 -5.04 -14.87 -10.85
C TYR A 446 -5.57 -16.29 -11.05
N GLN A 447 -5.02 -17.03 -12.02
CA GLN A 447 -5.40 -18.42 -12.29
C GLN A 447 -5.17 -19.32 -11.07
N ALA A 448 -4.01 -19.18 -10.43
CA ALA A 448 -3.70 -19.94 -9.21
C ALA A 448 -4.58 -19.54 -8.02
N MET A 449 -4.94 -18.25 -7.90
CA MET A 449 -5.77 -17.75 -6.79
C MET A 449 -7.27 -18.00 -7.00
N LEU A 450 -7.75 -18.13 -8.24
CA LEU A 450 -9.18 -18.19 -8.57
C LEU A 450 -9.98 -19.21 -7.71
N PRO A 451 -9.53 -20.45 -7.47
CA PRO A 451 -10.29 -21.43 -6.69
C PRO A 451 -10.46 -21.06 -5.21
N THR A 452 -9.51 -20.31 -4.66
CA THR A 452 -9.43 -19.95 -3.23
C THR A 452 -9.61 -18.45 -2.97
N LEU A 453 -9.86 -17.66 -4.02
CA LEU A 453 -9.97 -16.21 -3.98
C LEU A 453 -10.95 -15.72 -2.89
N PRO A 454 -12.18 -16.27 -2.77
CA PRO A 454 -13.11 -15.82 -1.73
C PRO A 454 -12.53 -16.04 -0.32
N GLN A 455 -11.90 -17.19 -0.08
CA GLN A 455 -11.30 -17.53 1.21
C GLN A 455 -10.11 -16.61 1.52
N CYS A 456 -9.26 -16.31 0.53
CA CYS A 456 -8.14 -15.38 0.68
C CYS A 456 -8.62 -13.96 1.04
N MET A 457 -9.65 -13.45 0.34
CA MET A 457 -10.22 -12.13 0.61
C MET A 457 -10.82 -12.05 2.02
N ILE A 458 -11.57 -13.07 2.43
CA ILE A 458 -12.14 -13.14 3.79
C ILE A 458 -11.02 -13.20 4.84
N ALA A 459 -9.97 -14.00 4.63
CA ALA A 459 -8.87 -14.14 5.57
C ALA A 459 -8.12 -12.81 5.79
N LEU A 460 -7.78 -12.10 4.70
CA LEU A 460 -7.16 -10.78 4.77
C LEU A 460 -8.03 -9.78 5.53
N LEU A 461 -9.34 -9.73 5.24
CA LEU A 461 -10.27 -8.82 5.92
C LEU A 461 -10.49 -9.16 7.40
N LYS A 462 -10.47 -10.46 7.77
CA LYS A 462 -10.54 -10.89 9.17
C LYS A 462 -9.35 -10.37 9.97
N ILE A 463 -8.14 -10.43 9.42
CA ILE A 463 -6.94 -9.89 10.07
C ILE A 463 -7.04 -8.37 10.18
N LEU A 464 -7.48 -7.69 9.12
CA LEU A 464 -7.67 -6.24 9.12
C LEU A 464 -8.69 -5.80 10.18
N LEU A 465 -9.77 -6.56 10.38
CA LEU A 465 -10.76 -6.32 11.43
C LEU A 465 -10.19 -6.53 12.84
N ALA A 466 -9.40 -7.58 13.06
CA ALA A 466 -8.75 -7.86 14.35
C ALA A 466 -7.72 -6.77 14.72
N ALA A 467 -6.99 -6.24 13.72
CA ALA A 467 -6.01 -5.18 13.89
C ALA A 467 -6.64 -3.78 14.00
N ALA A 468 -7.96 -3.63 13.90
CA ALA A 468 -8.63 -2.34 14.02
C ALA A 468 -8.35 -1.70 15.40
N PRO A 469 -8.07 -0.38 15.49
CA PRO A 469 -7.70 0.25 16.76
C PRO A 469 -8.78 0.19 17.86
N THR A 470 -10.05 -0.02 17.48
CA THR A 470 -11.21 -0.12 18.38
C THR A 470 -11.68 -1.57 18.64
N SER A 471 -10.95 -2.59 18.19
CA SER A 471 -11.28 -3.99 18.51
C SER A 471 -11.20 -4.22 20.02
N LYS A 472 -12.31 -4.64 20.63
CA LYS A 472 -12.33 -5.08 22.03
C LYS A 472 -11.91 -6.55 22.05
N ALA A 473 -10.93 -6.91 22.88
CA ALA A 473 -10.36 -8.25 23.00
C ALA A 473 -11.36 -9.42 23.28
N LYS A 474 -12.64 -9.12 23.56
CA LYS A 474 -13.69 -10.13 23.83
C LYS A 474 -14.44 -10.61 22.59
N THR A 475 -14.22 -10.03 21.41
CA THR A 475 -14.99 -10.36 20.19
C THR A 475 -14.15 -10.87 19.01
N ASP A 476 -12.83 -11.02 19.20
CA ASP A 476 -11.95 -11.39 18.09
C ASP A 476 -11.94 -12.91 17.92
N SER A 477 -12.37 -13.38 16.75
CA SER A 477 -12.36 -14.80 16.38
C SER A 477 -10.96 -15.37 16.13
N ILE A 478 -9.94 -14.50 16.10
CA ILE A 478 -8.54 -14.83 15.81
C ILE A 478 -7.64 -14.06 16.79
N ASN A 479 -6.63 -14.74 17.35
CA ASN A 479 -5.64 -14.12 18.22
C ASN A 479 -4.42 -13.64 17.42
N ILE A 480 -4.45 -12.38 16.96
CA ILE A 480 -3.31 -11.77 16.27
C ILE A 480 -2.15 -11.40 17.20
N MET A 481 -2.32 -11.49 18.53
CA MET A 481 -1.33 -11.03 19.51
C MET A 481 -0.32 -12.10 19.93
N ALA A 482 -0.52 -13.35 19.52
CA ALA A 482 0.37 -14.46 19.87
C ALA A 482 1.84 -14.19 19.49
N ASP A 483 2.07 -13.42 18.42
CA ASP A 483 3.40 -13.09 17.90
C ASP A 483 4.15 -12.00 18.66
N VAL A 484 3.50 -11.32 19.61
CA VAL A 484 4.07 -10.14 20.30
C VAL A 484 4.10 -10.33 21.81
N LEU A 485 3.20 -11.16 22.33
CA LEU A 485 3.13 -11.39 23.76
C LEU A 485 4.33 -12.23 24.22
N PRO A 486 5.12 -11.75 25.19
CA PRO A 486 6.21 -12.53 25.77
C PRO A 486 5.68 -13.70 26.60
N GLU A 487 6.51 -14.73 26.78
CA GLU A 487 6.18 -15.87 27.65
C GLU A 487 6.03 -15.46 29.12
N GLU A 488 6.91 -14.55 29.57
CA GLU A 488 6.83 -13.93 30.89
C GLU A 488 6.26 -12.51 30.78
N MET A 489 5.17 -12.26 31.53
CA MET A 489 4.57 -10.93 31.55
C MET A 489 5.50 -9.92 32.24
N PRO A 490 5.63 -8.70 31.70
CA PRO A 490 6.56 -7.71 32.22
C PRO A 490 6.20 -7.29 33.65
N MET A 491 7.19 -7.35 34.55
CA MET A 491 7.01 -6.97 35.96
C MET A 491 7.27 -5.48 36.22
N THR A 492 7.89 -4.77 35.28
CA THR A 492 8.24 -3.34 35.42
C THR A 492 7.37 -2.44 34.54
N VAL A 493 7.14 -1.21 35.00
CA VAL A 493 6.37 -0.19 34.27
C VAL A 493 6.99 0.08 32.89
N VAL A 494 8.33 0.14 32.80
CA VAL A 494 9.04 0.40 31.54
C VAL A 494 8.84 -0.73 30.54
N GLN A 495 8.96 -1.99 30.97
CA GLN A 495 8.72 -3.13 30.08
C GLN A 495 7.25 -3.23 29.67
N SER A 496 6.31 -2.87 30.55
CA SER A 496 4.88 -2.80 30.22
C SER A 496 4.57 -1.71 29.19
N MET A 497 5.16 -0.52 29.32
CA MET A 497 5.05 0.55 28.31
C MET A 497 5.63 0.11 26.96
N LYS A 498 6.82 -0.52 26.96
CA LYS A 498 7.46 -1.04 25.75
C LYS A 498 6.59 -2.09 25.04
N LEU A 499 5.95 -2.98 25.80
CA LEU A 499 5.00 -3.96 25.26
C LEU A 499 3.76 -3.29 24.64
N GLY A 500 3.21 -2.26 25.30
CA GLY A 500 2.06 -1.51 24.77
C GLY A 500 2.36 -0.84 23.43
N VAL A 501 3.56 -0.26 23.29
CA VAL A 501 4.03 0.31 22.02
C VAL A 501 4.20 -0.78 20.96
N ASP A 502 4.83 -1.91 21.29
CA ASP A 502 5.05 -3.01 20.33
C ASP A 502 3.75 -3.64 19.83
N VAL A 503 2.72 -3.73 20.69
CA VAL A 503 1.38 -4.20 20.33
C VAL A 503 0.70 -3.26 19.34
N ASN A 504 0.78 -1.94 19.55
CA ASN A 504 0.21 -0.98 18.62
C ASN A 504 0.93 -1.01 17.28
N ARG A 505 2.26 -0.99 17.32
CA ARG A 505 3.12 -1.12 16.15
C ARG A 505 2.85 -2.40 15.36
N HIS A 506 2.61 -3.51 16.05
CA HIS A 506 2.22 -4.76 15.41
C HIS A 506 0.93 -4.62 14.60
N LYS A 507 -0.13 -4.06 15.21
CA LYS A 507 -1.40 -3.81 14.52
C LYS A 507 -1.20 -2.92 13.31
N GLU A 508 -0.39 -1.87 13.42
CA GLU A 508 -0.09 -0.96 12.31
C GLU A 508 0.60 -1.66 11.15
N VAL A 509 1.62 -2.48 11.43
CA VAL A 509 2.32 -3.27 10.41
C VAL A 509 1.36 -4.24 9.71
N LEU A 510 0.47 -4.90 10.47
CA LEU A 510 -0.55 -5.79 9.89
C LEU A 510 -1.52 -5.02 8.98
N VAL A 511 -2.05 -3.88 9.45
CA VAL A 511 -2.95 -3.03 8.66
C VAL A 511 -2.26 -2.55 7.37
N LYS A 512 -0.99 -2.11 7.47
CA LYS A 512 -0.15 -1.69 6.33
C LYS A 512 0.00 -2.84 5.33
N ALA A 513 0.46 -4.01 5.78
CA ALA A 513 0.75 -5.16 4.91
C ALA A 513 -0.53 -5.68 4.21
N VAL A 514 -1.64 -5.83 4.93
CA VAL A 514 -2.91 -6.28 4.35
C VAL A 514 -3.45 -5.26 3.37
N SER A 515 -3.45 -3.98 3.72
CA SER A 515 -3.98 -2.92 2.86
C SER A 515 -3.14 -2.76 1.59
N ALA A 516 -1.81 -2.83 1.69
CA ALA A 516 -0.91 -2.78 0.55
C ALA A 516 -1.09 -4.01 -0.37
N THR A 517 -1.23 -5.20 0.22
CA THR A 517 -1.54 -6.44 -0.52
C THR A 517 -2.85 -6.33 -1.31
N LEU A 518 -3.94 -5.90 -0.66
CA LEU A 518 -5.24 -5.72 -1.32
C LEU A 518 -5.18 -4.68 -2.43
N LEU A 519 -4.50 -3.55 -2.20
CA LEU A 519 -4.37 -2.49 -3.22
C LEU A 519 -3.53 -2.93 -4.42
N LEU A 520 -2.44 -3.67 -4.19
CA LEU A 520 -1.62 -4.21 -5.28
C LEU A 520 -2.44 -5.17 -6.15
N LEU A 521 -3.13 -6.14 -5.53
CA LEU A 521 -3.99 -7.09 -6.24
C LEU A 521 -5.08 -6.36 -7.03
N LEU A 522 -5.78 -5.39 -6.42
CA LEU A 522 -6.85 -4.64 -7.08
C LEU A 522 -6.33 -3.87 -8.30
N LYS A 523 -5.18 -3.20 -8.17
CA LYS A 523 -4.63 -2.41 -9.27
C LYS A 523 -4.12 -3.29 -10.41
N HIS A 524 -3.38 -4.35 -10.10
CA HIS A 524 -2.81 -5.27 -11.10
C HIS A 524 -3.90 -6.06 -11.83
N PHE A 525 -4.87 -6.63 -11.12
CA PHE A 525 -5.99 -7.32 -11.75
C PHE A 525 -6.84 -6.38 -12.61
N ARG A 526 -7.04 -5.12 -12.19
CA ARG A 526 -7.80 -4.16 -13.01
C ARG A 526 -7.11 -3.85 -14.34
N ILE A 527 -5.78 -3.78 -14.35
CA ILE A 527 -5.02 -3.48 -15.57
C ILE A 527 -4.86 -4.71 -16.44
N ASN A 528 -4.73 -5.90 -15.84
CA ASN A 528 -4.72 -7.17 -16.57
C ASN A 528 -6.08 -7.42 -17.23
N HIS A 529 -7.16 -7.52 -16.44
CA HIS A 529 -8.51 -7.63 -16.97
C HIS A 529 -9.59 -7.10 -16.01
N ILE A 530 -10.49 -6.26 -16.51
CA ILE A 530 -11.56 -5.65 -15.70
C ILE A 530 -12.43 -6.67 -14.93
N TYR A 531 -12.75 -7.83 -15.52
CA TYR A 531 -13.56 -8.84 -14.83
C TYR A 531 -12.81 -9.56 -13.70
N GLN A 532 -11.48 -9.65 -13.75
CA GLN A 532 -10.69 -10.16 -12.62
C GLN A 532 -10.80 -9.22 -11.41
N PHE A 533 -10.72 -7.92 -11.68
CA PHE A 533 -10.95 -6.88 -10.68
C PHE A 533 -12.39 -6.90 -10.15
N GLU A 534 -13.39 -7.00 -11.03
CA GLU A 534 -14.80 -7.01 -10.64
C GLU A 534 -15.11 -8.22 -9.75
N PHE A 535 -14.68 -9.41 -10.15
CA PHE A 535 -14.87 -10.64 -9.39
C PHE A 535 -14.23 -10.55 -7.99
N MET A 536 -12.98 -10.09 -7.90
CA MET A 536 -12.32 -9.89 -6.60
C MET A 536 -13.01 -8.81 -5.76
N SER A 537 -13.40 -7.70 -6.37
CA SER A 537 -14.09 -6.60 -5.69
C SER A 537 -15.45 -7.02 -5.15
N GLN A 538 -16.20 -7.84 -5.89
CA GLN A 538 -17.46 -8.41 -5.45
C GLN A 538 -17.29 -9.22 -4.16
N HIS A 539 -16.26 -10.06 -4.08
CA HIS A 539 -15.96 -10.81 -2.86
C HIS A 539 -15.54 -9.92 -1.68
N LEU A 540 -14.80 -8.83 -1.92
CA LEU A 540 -14.50 -7.85 -0.88
C LEU A 540 -15.76 -7.15 -0.35
N VAL A 541 -16.69 -6.79 -1.24
CA VAL A 541 -17.97 -6.17 -0.86
C VAL A 541 -18.82 -7.16 -0.05
N PHE A 542 -18.94 -8.42 -0.51
CA PHE A 542 -19.66 -9.48 0.21
C PHE A 542 -19.09 -9.77 1.60
N ALA A 543 -17.76 -9.64 1.76
CA ALA A 543 -17.09 -9.78 3.04
C ALA A 543 -17.14 -8.52 3.93
N ASN A 544 -17.99 -7.53 3.62
CA ASN A 544 -18.17 -6.28 4.37
C ASN A 544 -16.92 -5.39 4.45
N CYS A 545 -16.11 -5.36 3.40
CA CYS A 545 -14.92 -4.50 3.33
C CYS A 545 -15.26 -3.00 3.45
N ILE A 546 -16.35 -2.53 2.84
CA ILE A 546 -16.72 -1.10 2.87
C ILE A 546 -17.03 -0.61 4.31
N PRO A 547 -17.92 -1.27 5.08
CA PRO A 547 -18.10 -0.93 6.49
C PRO A 547 -16.81 -0.99 7.31
N LEU A 548 -15.92 -1.95 7.04
CA LEU A 548 -14.63 -2.07 7.72
C LEU A 548 -13.75 -0.84 7.46
N ILE A 549 -13.61 -0.43 6.20
CA ILE A 549 -12.84 0.77 5.83
C ILE A 549 -13.44 2.03 6.48
N LEU A 550 -14.77 2.17 6.47
CA LEU A 550 -15.45 3.29 7.15
C LEU A 550 -15.17 3.30 8.66
N LYS A 551 -15.07 2.13 9.30
CA LYS A 551 -14.70 2.02 10.71
C LYS A 551 -13.27 2.50 10.97
N PHE A 552 -12.34 2.35 10.02
CA PHE A 552 -11.00 2.92 10.11
C PHE A 552 -11.02 4.44 9.91
N PHE A 553 -11.79 4.96 8.95
CA PHE A 553 -11.88 6.41 8.70
C PHE A 553 -12.64 7.20 9.77
N ASN A 554 -13.63 6.59 10.42
CA ASN A 554 -14.39 7.24 11.49
C ASN A 554 -13.61 7.33 12.82
N GLN A 555 -12.36 6.87 12.84
CA GLN A 555 -11.48 7.04 14.00
C GLN A 555 -10.72 8.37 13.88
N ASN A 556 -10.09 8.81 14.98
CA ASN A 556 -9.31 10.03 14.99
C ASN A 556 -8.07 9.87 14.09
N ILE A 557 -8.24 10.04 12.78
CA ILE A 557 -7.20 9.92 11.74
C ILE A 557 -6.00 10.78 12.13
N MET A 558 -6.23 11.94 12.74
CA MET A 558 -5.16 12.83 13.21
C MET A 558 -4.28 12.17 14.26
N ALA A 559 -4.87 11.46 15.25
CA ALA A 559 -4.11 10.73 16.26
C ALA A 559 -3.30 9.58 15.63
N TYR A 560 -3.90 8.85 14.68
CA TYR A 560 -3.22 7.76 13.96
C TYR A 560 -2.04 8.27 13.11
N VAL A 561 -2.24 9.35 12.36
CA VAL A 561 -1.20 9.97 11.52
C VAL A 561 -0.09 10.58 12.37
N GLN A 562 -0.40 11.14 13.54
CA GLN A 562 0.58 11.70 14.47
C GLN A 562 1.39 10.60 15.20
N ALA A 563 0.76 9.47 15.55
CA ALA A 563 1.43 8.34 16.22
C ALA A 563 2.58 7.76 15.37
N LYS A 564 2.38 7.59 14.06
CA LYS A 564 3.43 7.12 13.13
C LYS A 564 4.71 7.97 13.17
N LYS A 565 4.61 9.27 13.48
CA LYS A 565 5.76 10.19 13.62
C LYS A 565 6.36 10.22 15.03
N GLN A 566 5.67 9.69 16.04
CA GLN A 566 6.23 9.48 17.38
C GLN A 566 6.97 8.15 17.49
N ASP A 567 6.54 7.12 16.74
CA ASP A 567 7.20 5.81 16.75
C ASP A 567 8.61 5.82 16.12
N THR A 568 8.97 6.85 15.34
CA THR A 568 10.37 7.09 14.93
C THR A 568 11.27 7.45 16.12
N VAL A 569 10.70 7.94 17.23
CA VAL A 569 11.42 8.26 18.48
C VAL A 569 11.65 7.00 19.33
N VAL A 570 10.86 5.94 19.12
CA VAL A 570 11.01 4.63 19.76
C VAL A 570 11.38 3.59 18.69
N ARG A 571 12.48 3.86 17.98
CA ARG A 571 13.07 2.93 17.00
C ARG A 571 13.57 1.69 17.74
N LEU A 572 13.40 0.51 17.15
CA LEU A 572 14.09 -0.70 17.62
C LEU A 572 15.58 -0.39 17.75
N PRO A 573 16.25 -0.78 18.85
CA PRO A 573 17.70 -0.74 18.92
C PRO A 573 18.29 -1.37 17.67
N GLY A 574 19.36 -0.78 17.14
CA GLY A 574 20.07 -1.37 16.03
C GLY A 574 20.50 -2.78 16.39
N MET A 575 20.64 -3.69 15.43
CA MET A 575 21.07 -5.07 15.71
C MET A 575 22.39 -5.10 16.51
N ARG A 576 23.23 -4.08 16.34
CA ARG A 576 24.49 -3.87 17.06
C ARG A 576 24.36 -3.55 18.54
N ASP A 577 23.21 -3.02 18.98
CA ASP A 577 22.92 -2.75 20.40
C ASP A 577 22.72 -4.03 21.21
N TRP A 578 22.62 -5.18 20.55
CA TRP A 578 22.48 -6.51 21.16
C TRP A 578 23.81 -7.26 21.31
N ARG A 579 24.96 -6.59 21.09
CA ARG A 579 26.27 -7.18 21.34
C ARG A 579 26.40 -7.59 22.81
N PRO A 580 26.95 -8.78 23.10
CA PRO A 580 27.34 -9.09 24.47
C PRO A 580 28.41 -8.07 24.91
N THR A 581 28.14 -7.39 26.02
CA THR A 581 29.07 -6.47 26.69
C THR A 581 30.22 -7.21 27.34
#